data_AF-A0A5A9P0I2-F1
#
_entry.id   AF-A0A5A9P0I2-F1
#
_cell.length_a   1.000
_cell.length_b   1.000
_cell.length_c   1.000
_cell.angle_alpha   90.00
_cell.angle_beta   90.00
_cell.angle_gamma   90.00
#
_symmetry.space_group_name_H-M   'P 1'
#
loop_
_entity.id
_entity.type
_entity.pdbx_description
1 polymer ?
#
loop_
_entity_poly.entity_id
_entity_poly.type
_entity_poly.pdbx_seq_one_letter_code
_entity_poly.pdbx_strand_id
1 'polypeptide(L)'
;MPIANEFAPDVVLVSSGFDAVEGHLPPLGGYKLTAKCFGYLTKQLMGLAGGRVILALEGGHDLTAICDASEACVSALLGNERREDATEALRILESVFSCVFERTPRGRTGAQPNLRSVTRNLDPLPEEVLQERPNSNAVQSMEKVLEVHSKYWRSLQRSASTLGYSLLEAQRCETDEAETVTAMASLSVANKHMGKRCAHLTRACLLLSHMC
;
A
#
# COMPACT_ATOMS: atom_id res chain seq x y z
N MET A 1 3.30 -4.83 4.81
CA MET A 1 2.73 -5.69 3.76
C MET A 1 3.23 -7.14 3.76
N PRO A 2 4.53 -7.46 3.89
CA PRO A 2 5.02 -8.85 3.77
C PRO A 2 4.31 -9.85 4.69
N ILE A 3 4.21 -9.53 5.98
CA ILE A 3 3.51 -10.35 6.99
C ILE A 3 2.03 -10.50 6.63
N ALA A 4 1.35 -9.41 6.24
CA ALA A 4 -0.07 -9.43 5.94
C ALA A 4 -0.38 -10.28 4.68
N ASN A 5 0.50 -10.26 3.68
CA ASN A 5 0.41 -11.13 2.52
C ASN A 5 0.60 -12.61 2.88
N GLU A 6 1.57 -12.94 3.74
CA GLU A 6 1.78 -14.32 4.23
C GLU A 6 0.61 -14.80 5.10
N PHE A 7 0.05 -13.91 5.92
CA PHE A 7 -1.12 -14.21 6.75
C PHE A 7 -2.39 -14.46 5.92
N ALA A 8 -2.52 -13.79 4.77
CA ALA A 8 -3.64 -13.93 3.83
C ALA A 8 -5.03 -13.79 4.50
N PRO A 9 -5.36 -12.59 5.05
CA PRO A 9 -6.60 -12.41 5.79
C PRO A 9 -7.85 -12.50 4.91
N ASP A 10 -8.96 -12.93 5.49
CA ASP A 10 -10.27 -12.91 4.86
C ASP A 10 -10.95 -11.52 4.90
N VAL A 11 -10.62 -10.71 5.90
CA VAL A 11 -11.13 -9.34 6.12
C VAL A 11 -10.02 -8.51 6.79
N VAL A 12 -9.92 -7.23 6.45
CA VAL A 12 -9.01 -6.27 7.10
C VAL A 12 -9.82 -5.24 7.89
N LEU A 13 -9.55 -5.14 9.18
CA LEU A 13 -10.08 -4.09 10.05
C LEU A 13 -8.94 -3.13 10.41
N VAL A 14 -9.15 -1.83 10.19
CA VAL A 14 -8.16 -0.79 10.43
C VAL A 14 -8.66 0.13 11.54
N SER A 15 -7.95 0.13 12.67
CA SER A 15 -8.06 1.16 13.71
C SER A 15 -7.38 2.43 13.17
N SER A 16 -8.17 3.36 12.63
CA SER A 16 -7.71 4.45 11.78
C SER A 16 -7.63 5.77 12.57
N GLY A 17 -6.56 5.92 13.36
CA GLY A 17 -6.21 7.18 14.00
C GLY A 17 -5.44 8.12 13.06
N PHE A 18 -5.73 9.42 13.11
CA PHE A 18 -5.10 10.45 12.27
C PHE A 18 -4.21 11.44 13.05
N ASP A 19 -3.82 11.09 14.27
CA ASP A 19 -2.91 11.84 15.14
C ASP A 19 -1.45 11.90 14.64
N ALA A 20 -1.07 11.01 13.72
CA ALA A 20 0.23 11.03 13.05
C ALA A 20 0.34 12.06 11.91
N VAL A 21 -0.79 12.65 11.48
CA VAL A 21 -0.81 13.70 10.45
C VAL A 21 -0.19 14.98 11.01
N GLU A 22 0.53 15.71 10.17
CA GLU A 22 1.09 17.02 10.53
C GLU A 22 0.02 17.96 11.12
N GLY A 23 0.40 18.74 12.14
CA GLY A 23 -0.50 19.65 12.87
C GLY A 23 -0.75 19.25 14.31
N HIS A 24 -0.51 17.98 14.67
CA HIS A 24 -0.62 17.50 16.05
C HIS A 24 0.63 17.86 16.88
N LEU A 25 0.40 18.40 18.09
CA LEU A 25 1.48 18.75 19.01
C LEU A 25 2.23 17.48 19.49
N PRO A 26 3.54 17.55 19.79
CA PRO A 26 4.33 16.39 20.19
C PRO A 26 3.76 15.53 21.35
N PRO A 27 3.08 16.08 22.38
CA PRO A 27 2.48 15.25 23.42
C PRO A 27 1.29 14.39 22.98
N LEU A 28 0.66 14.72 21.84
CA LEU A 28 -0.51 14.04 21.29
C LEU A 28 -0.21 13.31 19.97
N GLY A 29 1.00 13.48 19.44
CA GLY A 29 1.42 13.02 18.12
C GLY A 29 2.86 13.47 17.87
N GLY A 30 3.06 14.44 16.97
CA GLY A 30 4.38 14.96 16.63
C GLY A 30 5.04 14.31 15.42
N TYR A 31 4.32 13.43 14.73
CA TYR A 31 4.67 13.01 13.38
C TYR A 31 4.21 14.02 12.33
N LYS A 32 4.74 13.87 11.12
CA LYS A 32 4.50 14.78 9.99
C LYS A 32 4.04 14.02 8.76
N LEU A 33 3.17 13.04 8.94
CA LEU A 33 2.56 12.38 7.79
C LEU A 33 1.61 13.35 7.09
N THR A 34 1.55 13.26 5.77
CA THR A 34 0.52 13.97 5.01
C THR A 34 -0.77 13.15 5.01
N ALA A 35 -1.93 13.81 4.96
CA ALA A 35 -3.22 13.16 4.79
C ALA A 35 -3.24 12.23 3.56
N LYS A 36 -2.61 12.66 2.44
CA LYS A 36 -2.47 11.86 1.22
C LYS A 36 -1.79 10.50 1.47
N CYS A 37 -0.80 10.45 2.36
CA CYS A 37 -0.11 9.21 2.70
C CYS A 37 -1.08 8.14 3.24
N PHE A 38 -2.08 8.54 4.06
CA PHE A 38 -3.11 7.62 4.54
C PHE A 38 -3.97 7.02 3.41
N GLY A 39 -4.25 7.80 2.35
CA GLY A 39 -4.88 7.28 1.14
C GLY A 39 -4.04 6.20 0.46
N TYR A 40 -2.72 6.40 0.34
CA TYR A 40 -1.80 5.40 -0.21
C TYR A 40 -1.69 4.14 0.65
N LEU A 41 -1.64 4.29 1.98
CA LEU A 41 -1.65 3.15 2.91
C LEU A 41 -2.96 2.36 2.80
N THR A 42 -4.09 3.06 2.69
CA THR A 42 -5.41 2.43 2.47
C THR A 42 -5.43 1.65 1.16
N LYS A 43 -4.90 2.23 0.08
CA LYS A 43 -4.79 1.56 -1.22
C LYS A 43 -3.92 0.29 -1.15
N GLN A 44 -2.83 0.30 -0.38
CA GLN A 44 -2.03 -0.92 -0.17
C GLN A 44 -2.83 -2.01 0.56
N LEU A 45 -3.60 -1.65 1.58
CA LEU A 45 -4.43 -2.60 2.32
C LEU A 45 -5.57 -3.18 1.47
N MET A 46 -6.11 -2.41 0.51
CA MET A 46 -7.11 -2.91 -0.45
C MET A 46 -6.58 -4.02 -1.36
N GLY A 47 -5.26 -4.19 -1.47
CA GLY A 47 -4.65 -5.34 -2.14
C GLY A 47 -4.79 -6.65 -1.38
N LEU A 48 -5.23 -6.62 -0.12
CA LEU A 48 -5.47 -7.79 0.75
C LEU A 48 -6.95 -8.15 0.76
N ALA A 49 -7.28 -9.38 1.21
CA ALA A 49 -8.65 -9.81 1.48
C ALA A 49 -9.64 -9.57 0.32
N GLY A 50 -9.16 -9.53 -0.93
CA GLY A 50 -9.96 -9.15 -2.10
C GLY A 50 -10.64 -7.78 -1.97
N GLY A 51 -10.02 -6.82 -1.28
CA GLY A 51 -10.55 -5.47 -1.07
C GLY A 51 -11.52 -5.34 0.10
N ARG A 52 -11.76 -6.39 0.90
CA ARG A 52 -12.64 -6.32 2.09
C ARG A 52 -11.92 -5.64 3.26
N VAL A 53 -11.87 -4.31 3.19
CA VAL A 53 -11.22 -3.44 4.16
C VAL A 53 -12.25 -2.52 4.81
N ILE A 54 -12.23 -2.41 6.13
CA ILE A 54 -13.06 -1.50 6.92
C ILE A 54 -12.15 -0.61 7.76
N LEU A 55 -12.33 0.71 7.66
CA LEU A 55 -11.65 1.70 8.48
C LEU A 55 -12.61 2.20 9.57
N ALA A 56 -12.18 2.13 10.82
CA ALA A 56 -12.91 2.71 11.95
C ALA A 56 -12.10 3.89 12.50
N LEU A 57 -12.71 5.09 12.53
CA LEU A 57 -12.05 6.29 13.06
C LEU A 57 -11.78 6.15 14.55
N GLU A 58 -10.56 6.49 14.96
CA GLU A 58 -10.09 6.40 16.35
C GLU A 58 -9.54 7.75 16.83
N GLY A 59 -8.22 7.88 16.93
CA GLY A 59 -7.52 9.09 17.33
C GLY A 59 -7.49 10.19 16.27
N GLY A 60 -7.02 11.37 16.66
CA GLY A 60 -7.02 12.59 15.86
C GLY A 60 -7.67 13.72 16.64
N HIS A 61 -6.97 14.85 16.75
CA HIS A 61 -7.43 16.01 17.52
C HIS A 61 -7.51 17.27 16.67
N ASP A 62 -6.65 17.40 15.67
CA ASP A 62 -6.77 18.46 14.69
C ASP A 62 -7.87 18.11 13.68
N LEU A 63 -8.93 18.93 13.65
CA LEU A 63 -10.08 18.68 12.80
C LEU A 63 -9.70 18.68 11.32
N THR A 64 -8.84 19.59 10.89
CA THR A 64 -8.40 19.67 9.48
C THR A 64 -7.67 18.40 9.09
N ALA A 65 -6.73 17.93 9.92
CA ALA A 65 -5.99 16.69 9.69
C ALA A 65 -6.90 15.46 9.61
N ILE A 66 -7.89 15.34 10.51
CA ILE A 66 -8.87 14.25 10.48
C ILE A 66 -9.68 14.30 9.19
N CYS A 67 -10.14 15.47 8.79
CA CYS A 67 -10.98 15.65 7.61
C CYS A 67 -10.21 15.31 6.33
N ASP A 68 -9.01 15.87 6.16
CA ASP A 68 -8.17 15.66 4.98
C ASP A 68 -7.76 14.18 4.86
N ALA A 69 -7.39 13.53 5.98
CA ALA A 69 -7.01 12.12 5.98
C ALA A 69 -8.21 11.19 5.73
N SER A 70 -9.38 11.52 6.30
CA SER A 70 -10.63 10.80 6.02
C SER A 70 -11.01 10.91 4.54
N GLU A 71 -10.89 12.10 3.94
CA GLU A 71 -11.11 12.32 2.51
C GLU A 71 -10.16 11.47 1.66
N ALA A 72 -8.87 11.44 2.00
CA ALA A 72 -7.89 10.64 1.28
C ALA A 72 -8.17 9.13 1.37
N CYS A 73 -8.56 8.64 2.55
CA CYS A 73 -8.94 7.24 2.76
C CYS A 73 -10.21 6.84 2.00
N VAL A 74 -11.27 7.64 2.10
CA VAL A 74 -12.54 7.40 1.37
C VAL A 74 -12.31 7.45 -0.14
N SER A 75 -11.52 8.41 -0.62
CA SER A 75 -11.14 8.50 -2.03
C SER A 75 -10.39 7.26 -2.51
N ALA A 76 -9.53 6.67 -1.67
CA ALA A 76 -8.85 5.42 -1.98
C ALA A 76 -9.83 4.24 -2.10
N LEU A 77 -10.74 4.11 -1.13
CA LEU A 77 -11.73 3.02 -1.05
C LEU A 77 -12.69 2.99 -2.25
N LEU A 78 -13.07 4.17 -2.75
CA LEU A 78 -14.02 4.28 -3.85
C LEU A 78 -13.41 4.00 -5.23
N GLY A 79 -12.09 3.97 -5.37
CA GLY A 79 -11.41 3.57 -6.61
C GLY A 79 -11.64 4.47 -7.83
N ASN A 80 -12.39 5.57 -7.69
CA ASN A 80 -12.67 6.70 -8.59
C ASN A 80 -12.35 6.54 -10.10
N GLU A 81 -12.86 5.49 -10.73
CA GLU A 81 -12.96 5.44 -12.20
C GLU A 81 -14.35 5.89 -12.71
N ARG A 82 -15.37 6.07 -11.85
CA ARG A 82 -16.71 6.49 -12.29
C ARG A 82 -17.24 7.74 -11.58
N ARG A 83 -17.92 8.59 -12.36
CA ARG A 83 -18.49 9.88 -11.94
C ARG A 83 -19.61 9.76 -10.90
N GLU A 84 -20.21 8.58 -10.75
CA GLU A 84 -21.25 8.29 -9.75
C GLU A 84 -20.66 8.12 -8.33
N ASP A 85 -19.36 7.81 -8.21
CA ASP A 85 -18.68 7.53 -6.94
C ASP A 85 -18.48 8.80 -6.09
N ALA A 86 -18.43 9.98 -6.73
CA ALA A 86 -18.22 11.24 -6.03
C ALA A 86 -19.39 11.63 -5.10
N THR A 87 -20.64 11.35 -5.46
CA THR A 87 -21.78 11.66 -4.59
C THR A 87 -21.81 10.78 -3.35
N GLU A 88 -21.40 9.52 -3.47
CA GLU A 88 -21.32 8.60 -2.35
C GLU A 88 -20.15 8.95 -1.42
N ALA A 89 -19.00 9.33 -1.99
CA ALA A 89 -17.87 9.88 -1.22
C ALA A 89 -18.30 11.04 -0.31
N LEU A 90 -19.10 11.96 -0.86
CA LEU A 90 -19.58 13.13 -0.13
C LEU A 90 -20.51 12.73 1.02
N ARG A 91 -21.42 11.78 0.81
CA ARG A 91 -22.30 11.27 1.88
C ARG A 91 -21.52 10.58 2.98
N ILE A 92 -20.53 9.76 2.62
CA ILE A 92 -19.67 9.07 3.59
C ILE A 92 -18.90 10.11 4.38
N LEU A 93 -18.31 11.10 3.72
CA LEU A 93 -17.60 12.18 4.40
C LEU A 93 -18.54 12.96 5.31
N GLU A 94 -19.70 13.40 4.84
CA GLU A 94 -20.71 14.06 5.68
C GLU A 94 -21.06 13.24 6.94
N SER A 95 -21.18 11.92 6.82
CA SER A 95 -21.38 11.03 7.96
C SER A 95 -20.18 11.01 8.92
N VAL A 96 -18.95 10.93 8.41
CA VAL A 96 -17.72 11.03 9.22
C VAL A 96 -17.65 12.38 9.92
N PHE A 97 -17.93 13.47 9.20
CA PHE A 97 -17.99 14.84 9.74
C PHE A 97 -19.01 14.93 10.88
N SER A 98 -20.22 14.41 10.70
CA SER A 98 -21.25 14.40 11.76
C SER A 98 -20.75 13.67 13.01
N CYS A 99 -20.20 12.47 12.84
CA CYS A 99 -19.64 11.67 13.93
C CYS A 99 -18.49 12.39 14.67
N VAL A 100 -17.60 13.07 13.94
CA VAL A 100 -16.48 13.84 14.52
C VAL A 100 -17.00 15.06 15.29
N PHE A 101 -17.94 15.82 14.71
CA PHE A 101 -18.43 17.06 15.31
C PHE A 101 -19.34 16.84 16.52
N GLU A 102 -20.16 15.79 16.53
CA GLU A 102 -21.03 15.43 17.66
C GLU A 102 -20.24 15.14 18.95
N ARG A 103 -18.96 14.77 18.85
CA ARG A 103 -18.07 14.56 20.00
C ARG A 103 -17.43 15.83 20.56
N THR A 104 -17.63 17.00 19.93
CA THR A 104 -17.07 18.28 20.42
C THR A 104 -18.12 19.10 21.20
N PRO A 105 -17.88 19.48 22.48
CA PRO A 105 -18.85 20.24 23.28
C PRO A 105 -18.96 21.72 22.90
N ARG A 106 -18.21 22.21 21.91
CA ARG A 106 -18.17 23.62 21.51
C ARG A 106 -18.43 23.74 20.02
N GLY A 107 -19.62 24.25 19.69
CA GLY A 107 -20.07 24.42 18.33
C GLY A 107 -19.20 25.34 17.47
N ARG A 108 -19.30 25.10 16.16
CA ARG A 108 -18.94 25.98 15.04
C ARG A 108 -17.52 26.57 15.10
N THR A 109 -16.52 25.74 14.84
CA THR A 109 -15.33 26.22 14.12
C THR A 109 -15.55 25.96 12.63
N GLY A 110 -15.37 27.00 11.81
CA GLY A 110 -15.72 27.02 10.38
C GLY A 110 -14.81 26.19 9.47
N ALA A 111 -14.41 24.99 9.89
CA ALA A 111 -13.78 24.01 9.02
C ALA A 111 -14.87 23.44 8.10
N GLN A 112 -15.11 24.11 6.98
CA GLN A 112 -15.86 23.50 5.89
C GLN A 112 -14.92 22.52 5.19
N PRO A 113 -15.34 21.27 4.93
CA PRO A 113 -14.60 20.40 4.01
C PRO A 113 -14.35 21.16 2.73
N ASN A 114 -13.11 21.15 2.25
CA ASN A 114 -12.79 21.70 0.93
C ASN A 114 -13.28 20.71 -0.14
N LEU A 115 -14.60 20.66 -0.30
CA LEU A 115 -15.36 19.68 -1.08
C LEU A 115 -15.03 19.67 -2.59
N ARG A 116 -14.10 20.52 -3.03
CA ARG A 116 -13.66 20.66 -4.43
C ARG A 116 -12.57 19.64 -4.81
N SER A 117 -11.95 18.94 -3.86
CA SER A 117 -10.87 17.97 -4.13
C SER A 117 -11.31 16.51 -4.27
N VAL A 118 -12.57 16.17 -3.97
CA VAL A 118 -13.11 14.80 -4.08
C VAL A 118 -13.10 14.25 -5.53
N THR A 119 -12.76 15.08 -6.51
CA THR A 119 -12.58 14.67 -7.90
C THR A 119 -11.11 14.58 -8.30
N ARG A 120 -10.52 13.39 -8.14
CA ARG A 120 -9.56 12.70 -9.02
C ARG A 120 -8.96 11.50 -8.29
N ASN A 121 -8.37 10.56 -9.04
CA ASN A 121 -7.46 9.54 -8.49
C ASN A 121 -6.52 10.19 -7.45
N LEU A 122 -6.13 9.46 -6.40
CA LEU A 122 -5.15 9.96 -5.43
C LEU A 122 -3.97 10.58 -6.20
N ASP A 123 -3.78 11.89 -6.04
CA ASP A 123 -2.67 12.57 -6.69
C ASP A 123 -1.36 11.84 -6.34
N PRO A 124 -0.42 11.74 -7.29
CA PRO A 124 0.92 11.23 -7.02
C PRO A 124 1.51 11.84 -5.75
N LEU A 125 2.15 11.01 -4.92
CA LEU A 125 2.98 11.52 -3.83
C LEU A 125 4.07 12.43 -4.43
N PRO A 126 4.47 13.50 -3.72
CA PRO A 126 5.56 14.37 -4.16
C PRO A 126 6.83 13.56 -4.40
N GLU A 127 7.56 13.90 -5.46
CA GLU A 127 8.79 13.21 -5.85
C GLU A 127 9.83 13.22 -4.72
N GLU A 128 9.84 14.30 -3.93
CA GLU A 128 10.70 14.46 -2.76
C GLU A 128 10.44 13.35 -1.73
N VAL A 129 9.17 13.00 -1.49
CA VAL A 129 8.77 11.93 -0.56
C VAL A 129 9.13 10.56 -1.11
N LEU A 130 9.03 10.38 -2.43
CA LEU A 130 9.37 9.11 -3.09
C LEU A 130 10.88 8.80 -3.05
N GLN A 131 11.71 9.84 -3.10
CA GLN A 131 13.17 9.77 -3.04
C GLN A 131 13.73 9.79 -1.61
N GLU A 132 12.95 10.26 -0.63
CA GLU A 132 13.39 10.35 0.76
C GLU A 132 13.63 8.95 1.36
N ARG A 133 14.82 8.76 1.93
CA ARG A 133 15.14 7.55 2.71
C ARG A 133 14.57 7.66 4.11
N PRO A 134 14.11 6.56 4.73
CA PRO A 134 13.71 6.55 6.12
C PRO A 134 14.85 7.03 7.03
N ASN A 135 14.51 7.81 8.06
CA ASN A 135 15.51 8.26 9.04
C ASN A 135 16.07 7.07 9.86
N SER A 136 17.25 7.25 10.46
CA SER A 136 17.96 6.18 11.18
C SER A 136 17.17 5.58 12.34
N ASN A 137 16.37 6.37 13.05
CA ASN A 137 15.53 5.88 14.14
C ASN A 137 14.42 4.97 13.61
N ALA A 138 13.82 5.31 12.46
CA ALA A 138 12.81 4.48 11.80
C ALA A 138 13.43 3.17 11.31
N VAL A 139 14.61 3.21 10.67
CA VAL A 139 15.32 2.00 10.21
C VAL A 139 15.63 1.08 11.39
N GLN A 140 16.24 1.59 12.47
CA GLN A 140 16.56 0.80 13.66
C GLN A 140 15.31 0.19 14.32
N SER A 141 14.20 0.95 14.35
CA SER A 141 12.93 0.46 14.88
C SER A 141 12.40 -0.70 14.04
N MET A 142 12.42 -0.58 12.71
CA MET A 142 11.99 -1.63 11.79
C MET A 142 12.90 -2.86 11.88
N GLU A 143 14.22 -2.68 11.94
CA GLU A 143 15.18 -3.77 12.13
C GLU A 143 14.87 -4.59 13.39
N LYS A 144 14.57 -3.92 14.51
CA LYS A 144 14.22 -4.61 15.75
C LYS A 144 12.93 -5.40 15.62
N VAL A 145 11.91 -4.84 14.97
CA VAL A 145 10.64 -5.55 14.70
C VAL A 145 10.90 -6.77 13.80
N LEU A 146 11.70 -6.64 12.75
CA LEU A 146 12.08 -7.74 11.87
C LEU A 146 12.82 -8.83 12.63
N GLU A 147 13.80 -8.47 13.47
CA GLU A 147 14.58 -9.42 14.28
C GLU A 147 13.64 -10.28 15.14
N VAL A 148 12.70 -9.66 15.84
CA VAL A 148 11.74 -10.34 16.72
C VAL A 148 10.78 -11.22 15.91
N HIS A 149 10.22 -10.71 14.82
CA HIS A 149 9.18 -11.40 14.05
C HIS A 149 9.71 -12.42 13.03
N SER A 150 10.99 -12.36 12.65
CA SER A 150 11.62 -13.29 11.69
C SER A 150 11.52 -14.77 12.09
N LYS A 151 11.34 -15.04 13.39
CA LYS A 151 11.13 -16.39 13.94
C LYS A 151 9.80 -17.00 13.53
N TYR A 152 8.80 -16.15 13.24
CA TYR A 152 7.42 -16.57 13.01
C TYR A 152 6.97 -16.39 11.56
N TRP A 153 7.63 -15.50 10.81
CA TRP A 153 7.21 -15.10 9.46
C TRP A 153 8.33 -15.31 8.46
N ARG A 154 8.13 -16.19 7.48
CA ARG A 154 9.14 -16.51 6.47
C ARG A 154 9.38 -15.34 5.52
N SER A 155 8.34 -14.54 5.27
CA SER A 155 8.40 -13.37 4.40
C SER A 155 9.47 -12.37 4.82
N LEU A 156 9.84 -12.33 6.11
CA LEU A 156 10.78 -11.36 6.65
C LEU A 156 12.25 -11.72 6.44
N GLN A 157 12.57 -12.97 6.08
CA GLN A 157 13.96 -13.42 5.92
C GLN A 157 14.72 -12.65 4.81
N ARG A 158 13.98 -12.05 3.86
CA ARG A 158 14.53 -11.29 2.73
C ARG A 158 14.37 -9.78 2.87
N SER A 159 13.62 -9.30 3.86
CA SER A 159 13.21 -7.89 3.93
C SER A 159 14.23 -6.97 4.63
N ALA A 160 15.26 -7.52 5.29
CA ALA A 160 16.19 -6.72 6.09
C ALA A 160 17.13 -5.84 5.24
N SER A 161 17.51 -6.29 4.05
CA SER A 161 18.50 -5.60 3.20
C SER A 161 17.99 -4.31 2.56
N THR A 162 16.68 -4.11 2.49
CA THR A 162 16.05 -2.96 1.80
C THR A 162 15.41 -1.94 2.74
N LEU A 163 15.50 -2.14 4.07
CA LEU A 163 14.85 -1.27 5.06
C LEU A 163 15.28 0.21 5.00
N GLY A 164 16.49 0.48 4.52
CA GLY A 164 17.03 1.84 4.41
C GLY A 164 16.79 2.51 3.05
N TYR A 165 16.12 1.83 2.12
CA TYR A 165 15.89 2.35 0.78
C TYR A 165 14.72 3.34 0.78
N SER A 166 14.79 4.34 -0.09
CA SER A 166 13.61 5.12 -0.46
C SER A 166 12.63 4.28 -1.27
N LEU A 167 11.42 4.78 -1.49
CA LEU A 167 10.42 4.02 -2.25
C LEU A 167 10.89 3.75 -3.69
N LEU A 168 11.49 4.74 -4.35
CA LEU A 168 12.00 4.56 -5.71
C LEU A 168 13.19 3.60 -5.78
N GLU A 169 14.08 3.64 -4.80
CA GLU A 169 15.21 2.71 -4.71
C GLU A 169 14.72 1.26 -4.54
N ALA A 170 13.72 1.06 -3.68
CA ALA A 170 13.10 -0.26 -3.50
C ALA A 170 12.41 -0.76 -4.78
N GLN A 171 11.62 0.09 -5.45
CA GLN A 171 10.94 -0.27 -6.70
C GLN A 171 11.92 -0.61 -7.84
N ARG A 172 13.03 0.14 -7.93
CA ARG A 172 14.07 -0.15 -8.92
C ARG A 172 14.75 -1.49 -8.65
N CYS A 173 15.08 -1.77 -7.39
CA CYS A 173 15.69 -3.03 -7.00
C CYS A 173 14.77 -4.23 -7.33
N GLU A 174 13.46 -4.11 -7.06
CA GLU A 174 12.48 -5.14 -7.42
C GLU A 174 12.43 -5.37 -8.94
N THR A 175 12.52 -4.31 -9.74
CA THR A 175 12.53 -4.39 -11.20
C THR A 175 13.79 -5.11 -11.69
N ASP A 176 14.96 -4.73 -11.19
CA ASP A 176 16.24 -5.34 -11.55
C ASP A 176 16.28 -6.84 -11.18
N GLU A 177 15.72 -7.22 -10.02
CA GLU A 177 15.57 -8.61 -9.61
C GLU A 177 14.63 -9.39 -10.54
N ALA A 178 13.48 -8.81 -10.91
CA ALA A 178 12.51 -9.43 -11.82
C ALA A 178 13.07 -9.61 -13.23
N GLU A 179 13.80 -8.63 -13.75
CA GLU A 179 14.49 -8.70 -15.05
C GLU A 179 15.57 -9.80 -15.04
N THR A 180 16.34 -9.89 -13.96
CA THR A 180 17.37 -10.93 -13.79
C THR A 180 16.76 -12.33 -13.78
N VAL A 181 15.65 -12.54 -13.04
CA VAL A 181 14.93 -13.81 -13.03
C VAL A 181 14.39 -14.16 -14.41
N THR A 182 13.83 -13.17 -15.12
CA THR A 182 13.30 -13.35 -16.48
C THR A 182 14.40 -13.73 -17.47
N ALA A 183 15.59 -13.12 -17.37
CA ALA A 183 16.75 -13.46 -18.16
C ALA A 183 17.26 -14.88 -17.86
N MET A 184 17.37 -15.26 -16.59
CA MET A 184 17.77 -16.63 -16.18
C MET A 184 16.78 -17.69 -16.68
N ALA A 185 15.48 -17.42 -16.60
CA ALA A 185 14.45 -18.32 -17.14
C ALA A 185 14.61 -18.51 -18.65
N SER A 186 14.88 -17.42 -19.38
CA SER A 186 15.11 -17.45 -20.83
C SER A 186 16.32 -18.30 -21.23
N LEU A 187 17.41 -18.22 -20.47
CA LEU A 187 18.61 -19.05 -20.67
C LEU A 187 18.35 -20.54 -20.41
N SER A 188 17.54 -20.87 -19.40
CA SER A 188 17.16 -22.25 -19.07
C SER A 188 16.33 -22.90 -20.20
N VAL A 189 15.39 -22.15 -20.78
CA VAL A 189 14.58 -22.63 -21.91
C VAL A 189 15.41 -22.78 -23.19
N ALA A 190 16.34 -21.84 -23.45
CA ALA A 190 17.27 -21.96 -24.58
C ALA A 190 18.16 -23.22 -24.47
N ASN A 191 18.55 -23.61 -23.25
CA ASN A 191 19.38 -24.80 -23.04
C ASN A 191 18.62 -26.12 -23.24
N LYS A 192 17.29 -26.14 -23.11
CA LYS A 192 16.44 -27.29 -23.51
C LYS A 192 16.44 -27.53 -25.03
N HIS A 193 16.81 -26.54 -25.84
CA HIS A 193 16.99 -26.70 -27.29
C HIS A 193 18.43 -27.05 -27.71
N MET A 194 19.42 -26.92 -26.81
CA MET A 194 20.81 -27.32 -27.07
C MET A 194 21.13 -28.75 -26.64
N GLY A 195 20.33 -29.35 -25.74
CA GLY A 195 20.48 -30.75 -25.30
C GLY A 195 19.88 -31.82 -26.22
N LYS A 196 19.31 -31.46 -27.39
CA LYS A 196 18.77 -32.41 -28.39
C LYS A 196 19.45 -32.29 -29.76
N ARG A 197 20.74 -31.92 -29.81
CA ARG A 197 21.54 -31.97 -31.05
C ARG A 197 22.56 -33.10 -31.13
N CYS A 198 22.57 -34.03 -30.18
CA CYS A 198 23.38 -35.24 -30.28
C CYS A 198 22.56 -36.50 -29.96
N ALA A 199 21.71 -36.90 -30.89
CA ALA A 199 21.30 -38.28 -31.20
C ALA A 199 20.07 -38.24 -32.13
N HIS A 200 20.28 -38.59 -33.40
CA HIS A 200 19.25 -39.00 -34.35
C HIS A 200 18.10 -38.02 -34.63
N LEU A 201 18.39 -36.94 -35.35
CA LEU A 201 17.40 -36.18 -36.11
C LEU A 201 17.29 -36.68 -37.56
N THR A 202 17.14 -38.00 -37.73
CA THR A 202 16.70 -38.60 -39.00
C THR A 202 15.61 -39.61 -38.69
N ARG A 203 14.34 -39.23 -38.95
CA ARG A 203 13.12 -40.05 -38.95
C ARG A 203 12.67 -40.67 -37.61
N ALA A 204 11.88 -39.94 -36.80
CA ALA A 204 10.70 -40.48 -36.12
C ALA A 204 9.97 -39.38 -35.32
N CYS A 205 8.66 -39.56 -35.13
CA CYS A 205 7.75 -38.72 -34.33
C CYS A 205 7.25 -37.41 -34.95
N LEU A 206 7.03 -37.44 -36.28
CA LEU A 206 5.89 -36.74 -36.92
C LEU A 206 4.65 -37.67 -36.94
N LEU A 207 4.45 -38.49 -35.90
CA LEU A 207 3.30 -39.38 -35.78
C LEU A 207 2.47 -38.96 -34.57
N LEU A 208 1.35 -38.29 -34.88
CA LEU A 208 0.03 -38.42 -34.25
C LEU A 208 -0.04 -37.93 -32.78
N SER A 209 -0.67 -36.81 -32.43
CA SER A 209 -2.00 -36.36 -32.86
C SER A 209 -2.98 -37.51 -32.97
N HIS A 210 -3.21 -38.27 -31.90
CA HIS A 210 -4.50 -38.91 -31.56
C HIS A 210 -4.41 -39.73 -30.26
N MET A 211 -5.38 -39.48 -29.38
CA MET A 211 -5.89 -40.29 -28.24
C MET A 211 -5.40 -39.98 -26.81
N CYS A 212 -6.39 -39.50 -26.04
CA CYS A 212 -6.47 -39.11 -24.62
C CYS A 212 -5.88 -37.75 -24.25
#